data_AF-A0A285ECT1-F1
#
_entry.id   AF-A0A285ECT1-F1
#
_cell.length_a   1.000
_cell.length_b   1.000
_cell.length_c   1.000
_cell.angle_alpha   90.00
_cell.angle_beta   90.00
_cell.angle_gamma   90.00
#
_symmetry.space_group_name_H-M   'P 1'
#
loop_
_entity.id
_entity.type
_entity.pdbx_description
1 polymer ?
#
loop_
_entity_poly.entity_id
_entity_poly.type
_entity_poly.pdbx_seq_one_letter_code
_entity_poly.pdbx_strand_id
1 'polypeptide(L)'
;MAGGPGRERMSGGPPLTGERGSATVWVVALAGALAAIGVAAVLVGSAVVGRHRATGAADLAALAAAEHAVRGRADPCAAAARVADANGARLTGCGVDGAAVVEVAVVVPVRLGPLGVREAAARARAGPVAQVPVAPP
;
A
#
# COMPACT_ATOMS: atom_id res chain seq x y z
N MET A 1 80.52 37.77 -26.74
CA MET A 1 80.04 36.37 -26.78
C MET A 1 80.02 35.83 -25.36
N ALA A 2 78.84 35.72 -24.74
CA ALA A 2 78.61 34.88 -23.56
C ALA A 2 77.09 34.76 -23.40
N GLY A 3 76.52 33.67 -23.92
CA GLY A 3 75.14 33.30 -23.72
C GLY A 3 74.94 32.74 -22.32
N GLY A 4 74.01 33.30 -21.56
CA GLY A 4 73.54 32.74 -20.29
C GLY A 4 72.30 31.86 -20.53
N PRO A 5 72.13 30.75 -19.77
CA PRO A 5 71.06 29.80 -20.02
C PRO A 5 69.70 30.39 -19.63
N GLY A 6 68.75 30.26 -20.56
CA GLY A 6 67.35 30.59 -20.35
C GLY A 6 66.77 29.71 -19.24
N ARG A 7 66.26 30.36 -18.19
CA ARG A 7 65.61 29.68 -17.07
C ARG A 7 64.22 29.25 -17.54
N GLU A 8 64.05 27.95 -17.79
CA GLU A 8 62.76 27.33 -18.01
C GLU A 8 61.86 27.60 -16.79
N ARG A 9 60.84 28.44 -17.00
CA ARG A 9 59.79 28.67 -16.01
C ARG A 9 58.99 27.38 -15.95
N MET A 10 59.21 26.59 -14.91
CA MET A 10 58.35 25.47 -14.58
C MET A 10 56.95 26.04 -14.34
N SER A 11 56.05 25.75 -15.27
CA SER A 11 54.65 26.17 -15.24
C SER A 11 54.00 25.50 -14.03
N GLY A 12 53.86 26.26 -12.94
CA GLY A 12 53.07 25.85 -11.79
C GLY A 12 51.61 25.81 -12.22
N GLY A 13 51.12 24.63 -12.59
CA GLY A 13 49.69 24.40 -12.73
C GLY A 13 48.99 24.75 -11.41
N PRO A 14 47.79 25.35 -11.46
CA PRO A 14 47.09 25.75 -10.25
C PRO A 14 46.91 24.54 -9.32
N PRO A 15 47.11 24.71 -8.00
CA PRO A 15 46.87 23.63 -7.05
C PRO A 15 45.40 23.19 -7.21
N LEU A 16 45.17 21.88 -7.33
CA LEU A 16 43.83 21.28 -7.28
C LEU A 16 43.27 21.50 -5.87
N THR A 17 42.68 22.67 -5.66
CA THR A 17 42.10 23.10 -4.40
C THR A 17 40.89 22.24 -4.05
N GLY A 18 40.92 21.60 -2.89
CA GLY A 18 39.75 21.51 -1.99
C GLY A 18 38.58 20.55 -2.28
N GLU A 19 38.52 19.81 -3.39
CA GLU A 19 37.30 19.03 -3.75
C GLU A 19 37.02 17.77 -2.90
N ARG A 20 37.84 17.45 -1.89
CA ARG A 20 37.63 16.24 -1.05
C ARG A 20 36.46 16.34 -0.08
N GLY A 21 36.08 17.54 0.35
CA GLY A 21 34.96 17.76 1.29
C GLY A 21 33.60 17.88 0.60
N SER A 22 33.52 18.63 -0.49
CA SER A 22 32.27 18.86 -1.25
C SER A 22 31.67 17.56 -1.78
N ALA A 23 32.50 16.67 -2.32
CA ALA A 23 32.07 15.38 -2.82
C ALA A 23 31.39 14.53 -1.73
N THR A 24 31.91 14.54 -0.50
CA THR A 24 31.30 13.78 0.62
C THR A 24 29.94 14.34 1.04
N VAL A 25 29.76 15.66 1.01
CA VAL A 25 28.48 16.30 1.31
C VAL A 25 27.42 15.87 0.30
N TRP A 26 27.75 15.90 -0.99
CA TRP A 26 26.84 15.46 -2.05
C TRP A 26 26.50 13.97 -1.95
N VAL A 27 27.48 13.11 -1.65
CA VAL A 27 27.24 11.68 -1.47
C VAL A 27 26.29 11.43 -0.29
N VAL A 28 26.52 12.09 0.85
CA VAL A 28 25.62 11.96 2.01
C VAL A 28 24.22 12.50 1.71
N ALA A 29 24.12 13.62 1.01
CA ALA A 29 22.83 14.19 0.60
C ALA A 29 22.05 13.25 -0.32
N LEU A 30 22.70 12.68 -1.34
CA LEU A 30 22.08 11.72 -2.26
C LEU A 30 21.70 10.42 -1.55
N ALA A 31 22.57 9.90 -0.69
CA ALA A 31 22.27 8.71 0.11
C ALA A 31 21.06 8.95 1.03
N GLY A 32 20.99 10.11 1.69
CA GLY A 32 19.85 10.53 2.50
C GLY A 32 18.57 10.66 1.68
N ALA A 33 18.64 11.24 0.48
CA ALA A 33 17.50 11.36 -0.42
C ALA A 33 16.98 9.98 -0.88
N LEU A 34 17.87 9.08 -1.28
CA LEU A 34 17.51 7.71 -1.67
C LEU A 34 16.91 6.93 -0.49
N ALA A 35 17.47 7.07 0.71
CA ALA A 35 16.91 6.47 1.92
C ALA A 35 15.51 7.01 2.22
N ALA A 36 15.29 8.32 2.09
CA ALA A 36 13.98 8.93 2.29
C ALA A 36 12.96 8.43 1.27
N ILE A 37 13.33 8.30 -0.01
CA ILE A 37 12.47 7.73 -1.06
C ILE A 37 12.15 6.26 -0.74
N GLY A 38 13.13 5.47 -0.31
CA GLY A 38 12.93 4.08 0.09
C GLY A 38 11.95 3.93 1.26
N VAL A 39 12.09 4.75 2.30
CA VAL A 39 11.14 4.79 3.43
C VAL A 39 9.75 5.18 2.95
N ALA A 40 9.62 6.21 2.12
CA ALA A 40 8.34 6.63 1.55
C ALA A 40 7.69 5.49 0.75
N ALA A 41 8.44 4.79 -0.09
CA ALA A 41 7.95 3.67 -0.88
C ALA A 41 7.45 2.51 0.00
N VAL A 42 8.18 2.17 1.07
CA VAL A 42 7.74 1.14 2.04
C VAL A 42 6.45 1.54 2.73
N LEU A 43 6.33 2.79 3.17
CA LEU A 43 5.11 3.30 3.81
C LEU A 43 3.91 3.24 2.86
N VAL A 44 4.06 3.72 1.62
CA VAL A 44 2.99 3.65 0.60
C VAL A 44 2.64 2.19 0.28
N GLY A 45 3.64 1.34 0.08
CA GLY A 45 3.42 -0.08 -0.21
C GLY A 45 2.65 -0.79 0.91
N SER A 46 3.00 -0.53 2.17
CA SER A 46 2.29 -1.11 3.31
C SER A 46 0.83 -0.62 3.42
N ALA A 47 0.57 0.66 3.11
CA ALA A 47 -0.78 1.21 3.05
C ALA A 47 -1.62 0.56 1.93
N VAL A 48 -1.03 0.40 0.73
CA VAL A 48 -1.68 -0.23 -0.43
C VAL A 48 -2.00 -1.70 -0.14
N VAL A 49 -1.05 -2.46 0.41
CA VAL A 49 -1.28 -3.85 0.82
C VAL A 49 -2.38 -3.93 1.87
N GLY A 50 -2.39 -3.03 2.86
CA GLY A 50 -3.45 -2.94 3.86
C GLY A 50 -4.83 -2.71 3.26
N ARG A 51 -4.92 -1.80 2.27
CA ARG A 51 -6.17 -1.53 1.55
C ARG A 51 -6.66 -2.74 0.75
N HIS A 52 -5.77 -3.40 0.00
CA HIS A 52 -6.15 -4.59 -0.76
C HIS A 52 -6.62 -5.74 0.14
N ARG A 53 -5.96 -5.95 1.29
CA ARG A 53 -6.41 -6.92 2.28
C ARG A 53 -7.80 -6.58 2.84
N ALA A 54 -8.06 -5.32 3.16
CA ALA A 54 -9.37 -4.88 3.62
C ALA A 54 -10.45 -5.12 2.56
N THR A 55 -10.20 -4.80 1.30
CA THR A 55 -11.14 -5.06 0.20
C THR A 55 -11.41 -6.56 0.03
N GLY A 56 -10.37 -7.39 -0.05
CA GLY A 56 -10.54 -8.84 -0.21
C GLY A 56 -11.29 -9.48 0.97
N ALA A 57 -11.03 -9.04 2.21
CA ALA A 57 -11.77 -9.49 3.38
C ALA A 57 -13.25 -9.08 3.32
N ALA A 58 -13.54 -7.85 2.89
CA ALA A 58 -14.91 -7.37 2.72
C ALA A 58 -15.68 -8.19 1.67
N ASP A 59 -15.05 -8.46 0.52
CA ASP A 59 -15.67 -9.22 -0.57
C ASP A 59 -16.03 -10.65 -0.15
N LEU A 60 -15.09 -11.36 0.50
CA LEU A 60 -15.33 -12.72 1.00
C LEU A 60 -16.39 -12.74 2.11
N ALA A 61 -16.38 -11.76 3.01
CA ALA A 61 -17.39 -11.65 4.07
C ALA A 61 -18.77 -11.35 3.49
N ALA A 62 -18.88 -10.46 2.50
CA ALA A 62 -20.11 -10.15 1.80
C ALA A 62 -20.67 -11.36 1.05
N LEU A 63 -19.83 -12.13 0.35
CA LEU A 63 -20.24 -13.35 -0.34
C LEU A 63 -20.73 -14.44 0.63
N ALA A 64 -20.03 -14.61 1.76
CA ALA A 64 -20.43 -15.57 2.79
C ALA A 64 -21.80 -15.22 3.38
N ALA A 65 -22.05 -13.95 3.68
CA ALA A 65 -23.35 -13.50 4.14
C ALA A 65 -24.43 -13.61 3.06
N ALA A 66 -24.15 -13.20 1.81
CA ALA A 66 -25.11 -13.32 0.71
C ALA A 66 -25.50 -14.78 0.44
N GLU A 67 -24.54 -15.72 0.52
CA GLU A 67 -24.82 -17.16 0.40
C GLU A 67 -25.78 -17.65 1.50
N HIS A 68 -25.63 -17.15 2.73
CA HIS A 68 -26.54 -17.46 3.83
C HIS A 68 -27.92 -16.84 3.62
N ALA A 69 -27.97 -15.58 3.19
CA ALA A 69 -29.21 -14.87 2.91
C ALA A 69 -30.02 -15.54 1.79
N VAL A 70 -29.37 -15.90 0.67
CA VAL A 70 -30.02 -16.58 -0.48
C VAL A 70 -30.51 -17.98 -0.12
N ARG A 71 -29.78 -18.72 0.71
CA ARG A 71 -30.17 -20.08 1.14
C ARG A 71 -31.11 -20.10 2.35
N GLY A 72 -31.53 -18.94 2.86
CA GLY A 72 -32.38 -18.84 4.05
C GLY A 72 -31.73 -19.44 5.31
N ARG A 73 -30.40 -19.43 5.39
CA ARG A 73 -29.67 -19.91 6.58
C ARG A 73 -29.72 -18.87 7.69
N ALA A 74 -29.61 -19.33 8.93
CA ALA A 74 -29.57 -18.45 10.09
C ALA A 74 -28.34 -17.53 10.07
N ASP A 75 -28.58 -16.27 10.44
CA ASP A 75 -27.60 -15.22 10.73
C ASP A 75 -26.49 -15.01 9.67
N PRO A 76 -26.82 -14.37 8.53
CA PRO A 76 -25.85 -13.95 7.53
C PRO A 76 -24.69 -13.10 8.09
N CYS A 77 -24.96 -12.27 9.09
CA CYS A 77 -23.95 -11.37 9.65
C CYS A 77 -22.94 -12.10 10.52
N ALA A 78 -23.35 -13.14 11.25
CA ALA A 78 -22.40 -14.02 11.92
C ALA A 78 -21.49 -14.77 10.92
N ALA A 79 -22.01 -15.13 9.74
CA ALA A 79 -21.17 -15.72 8.69
C ALA A 79 -20.14 -14.72 8.15
N ALA A 80 -20.55 -13.47 7.88
CA ALA A 80 -19.62 -12.40 7.52
C ALA A 80 -18.56 -12.16 8.59
N ALA A 81 -18.94 -12.12 9.88
CA ALA A 81 -18.02 -11.91 10.99
C ALA A 81 -16.94 -13.00 11.05
N ARG A 82 -17.34 -14.28 10.97
CA ARG A 82 -16.38 -15.40 10.96
C ARG A 82 -15.39 -15.32 9.80
N VAL A 83 -15.85 -14.93 8.61
CA VAL A 83 -14.98 -14.79 7.44
C VAL A 83 -14.09 -13.55 7.55
N ALA A 84 -14.59 -12.43 8.06
CA ALA A 84 -13.78 -11.25 8.33
C ALA A 84 -12.65 -11.56 9.31
N ASP A 85 -12.97 -12.20 10.44
CA ASP A 85 -11.99 -12.57 11.47
C ASP A 85 -10.93 -13.53 10.93
N ALA A 86 -11.35 -14.54 10.14
CA ALA A 86 -10.43 -15.46 9.48
C ALA A 86 -9.47 -14.78 8.49
N ASN A 87 -9.84 -13.60 7.98
CA ASN A 87 -9.01 -12.78 7.08
C ASN A 87 -8.26 -11.65 7.82
N GLY A 88 -8.26 -11.66 9.16
CA GLY A 88 -7.58 -10.63 9.97
C GLY A 88 -8.26 -9.26 9.89
N ALA A 89 -9.54 -9.23 9.53
CA ALA A 89 -10.37 -8.04 9.50
C ALA A 89 -11.40 -8.08 10.63
N ARG A 90 -11.79 -6.92 11.14
CA ARG A 90 -12.89 -6.78 12.10
C ARG A 90 -14.13 -6.28 11.37
N LEU A 91 -15.25 -6.96 11.53
CA LEU A 91 -16.54 -6.50 11.03
C LEU A 91 -16.96 -5.22 11.77
N THR A 92 -17.27 -4.16 11.03
CA THR A 92 -17.75 -2.87 11.58
C THR A 92 -19.16 -2.53 11.14
N GLY A 93 -19.70 -3.24 10.14
CA GLY A 93 -21.08 -3.13 9.72
C GLY A 93 -21.51 -4.34 8.89
N CYS A 94 -22.77 -4.72 9.03
CA CYS A 94 -23.42 -5.74 8.21
C CYS A 94 -24.90 -5.36 8.07
N GLY A 95 -25.37 -5.19 6.84
CA GLY A 95 -26.76 -4.95 6.50
C GLY A 95 -27.24 -6.00 5.51
N VAL A 96 -28.46 -6.50 5.70
CA VAL A 96 -29.11 -7.45 4.80
C VAL A 96 -30.45 -6.85 4.37
N ASP A 97 -30.64 -6.72 3.08
CA ASP A 97 -31.82 -6.13 2.45
C ASP A 97 -32.87 -7.22 2.16
N GLY A 98 -34.12 -6.81 1.90
CA GLY A 98 -35.22 -7.73 1.57
C GLY A 98 -35.03 -8.55 0.28
N ALA A 99 -34.06 -8.19 -0.56
CA ALA A 99 -33.70 -8.91 -1.79
C ALA A 99 -32.50 -9.87 -1.60
N ALA A 100 -32.16 -10.23 -0.35
CA ALA A 100 -30.95 -11.00 -0.01
C ALA A 100 -29.64 -10.36 -0.52
N VAL A 101 -29.68 -9.04 -0.70
CA VAL A 101 -28.49 -8.23 -0.91
C VAL A 101 -27.88 -7.98 0.47
N VAL A 102 -26.56 -8.07 0.56
CA VAL A 102 -25.81 -7.81 1.78
C VAL A 102 -24.77 -6.74 1.53
N GLU A 103 -24.69 -5.76 2.43
CA GLU A 103 -23.58 -4.82 2.52
C GLU A 103 -22.75 -5.11 3.78
N VAL A 104 -21.44 -5.24 3.61
CA VAL A 104 -20.49 -5.52 4.68
C VAL A 104 -19.44 -4.42 4.74
N ALA A 105 -19.11 -3.97 5.95
CA ALA A 105 -18.02 -3.05 6.24
C ALA A 105 -17.02 -3.70 7.19
N VAL A 106 -15.73 -3.60 6.89
CA VAL A 106 -14.64 -4.16 7.71
C VAL A 106 -13.51 -3.16 7.89
N VAL A 107 -12.68 -3.40 8.90
CA VAL A 107 -11.40 -2.72 9.10
C VAL A 107 -10.26 -3.71 9.32
N VAL A 108 -9.10 -3.43 8.75
CA VAL A 108 -7.87 -4.23 8.90
C VAL A 108 -6.78 -3.37 9.54
N PRO A 109 -6.07 -3.85 10.58
CA PRO A 109 -4.94 -3.13 11.14
C PRO A 109 -3.72 -3.17 10.20
N VAL A 110 -3.13 -2.01 9.95
CA VAL A 110 -1.95 -1.81 9.10
C VAL A 110 -0.83 -1.22 9.95
N ARG A 111 0.33 -1.89 9.99
CA ARG A 111 1.52 -1.42 10.71
C ARG A 111 2.37 -0.56 9.77
N LEU A 112 2.53 0.73 10.10
CA LEU A 112 3.27 1.72 9.29
C LEU A 112 4.60 2.10 9.97
N GLY A 113 5.22 1.15 10.67
CA GLY A 113 6.48 1.35 11.39
C GLY A 113 6.41 2.53 12.39
N PRO A 114 7.21 3.59 12.23
CA PRO A 114 7.26 4.72 13.16
C PRO A 114 5.93 5.52 13.26
N LEU A 115 5.05 5.39 12.27
CA LEU A 115 3.72 6.04 12.29
C LEU A 115 2.69 5.26 13.13
N GLY A 116 3.07 4.11 13.69
CA GLY A 116 2.23 3.25 14.52
C GLY A 116 1.28 2.36 13.70
N VAL A 117 0.18 1.97 14.34
CA VAL A 117 -0.88 1.17 13.70
C VAL A 117 -1.98 2.12 13.21
N ARG A 118 -2.45 1.89 11.98
CA ARG A 118 -3.61 2.55 11.37
C ARG A 118 -4.62 1.51 10.92
N GLU A 119 -5.85 1.93 10.68
CA GLU A 119 -6.90 1.05 10.19
C GLU A 119 -7.18 1.32 8.70
N ALA A 120 -7.19 0.26 7.90
CA ALA A 120 -7.67 0.30 6.53
C ALA A 120 -9.13 -0.17 6.51
N ALA A 121 -10.06 0.72 6.15
CA ALA A 121 -11.47 0.40 6.01
C ALA A 121 -11.81 -0.01 4.57
N ALA A 122 -12.73 -0.96 4.42
CA ALA A 122 -13.33 -1.35 3.14
C ALA A 122 -14.81 -1.71 3.32
N ARG A 123 -15.57 -1.61 2.23
CA ARG A 123 -16.96 -2.04 2.14
C ARG A 123 -17.15 -2.86 0.88
N ALA A 124 -18.03 -3.86 0.95
CA ALA A 124 -18.40 -4.70 -0.19
C ALA A 124 -19.89 -5.00 -0.14
N ARG A 125 -20.49 -5.18 -1.33
CA ARG A 125 -21.89 -5.53 -1.48
C ARG A 125 -22.02 -6.78 -2.34
N ALA A 126 -22.82 -7.74 -1.90
CA ALA A 126 -23.09 -8.98 -2.61
C ALA A 126 -24.60 -9.27 -2.64
N GLY A 127 -25.09 -9.98 -3.65
CA GLY A 127 -26.51 -10.32 -3.77
C GLY A 127 -26.78 -11.25 -4.94
N PRO A 128 -28.00 -11.80 -5.05
CA PRO A 128 -28.34 -12.70 -6.15
C PRO A 128 -28.25 -11.99 -7.51
N VAL A 129 -27.78 -12.71 -8.53
CA VAL A 129 -27.83 -12.23 -9.91
C VAL A 129 -29.27 -12.29 -10.42
N ALA A 130 -29.76 -11.18 -10.98
CA ALA A 130 -31.04 -11.19 -11.67
C ALA A 130 -30.92 -12.14 -12.88
N GLN A 131 -31.72 -13.20 -12.89
CA GLN A 131 -31.72 -14.14 -14.00
C GLN A 131 -32.43 -13.45 -15.16
N VAL A 132 -31.68 -12.94 -16.14
CA VAL A 132 -32.26 -12.45 -17.40
C VAL A 132 -32.68 -13.69 -18.18
N PRO A 133 -33.97 -13.87 -18.51
CA PRO A 133 -34.40 -14.99 -19.32
C PRO A 133 -33.71 -14.90 -20.69
N VAL A 134 -32.83 -15.86 -20.98
CA VAL A 134 -32.31 -16.04 -22.34
C VAL A 134 -33.42 -16.74 -23.13
N ALA A 135 -34.04 -16.01 -24.05
CA ALA A 135 -34.99 -16.60 -24.99
C ALA A 135 -34.25 -17.59 -25.90
N PRO A 136 -34.76 -18.82 -26.08
CA PRO A 136 -34.22 -19.74 -27.09
C PRO A 136 -34.44 -19.18 -28.51
N PRO A 137 -33.61 -19.56 -29.50
CA PRO A 137 -33.70 -19.08 -30.88
C PRO A 137 -34.99 -19.50 -31.59
#